data_AF-A0A2J0KLN0-F1
#
_entry.id   AF-A0A2J0KLN0-F1
#
_cell.length_a   1.000
_cell.length_b   1.000
_cell.length_c   1.000
_cell.angle_alpha   90.00
_cell.angle_beta   90.00
_cell.angle_gamma   90.00
#
_symmetry.space_group_name_H-M   'P 1'
#
loop_
_entity.id
_entity.type
_entity.pdbx_description
1 polymer ?
#
loop_
_entity_poly.entity_id
_entity_poly.type
_entity_poly.pdbx_seq_one_letter_code
_entity_poly.pdbx_strand_id
1 'polypeptide(L)'
;MKLKYLVYLLLSLFFVAQPIRTGFCSYTETETFTTGKDWIQKMSKGEKFISVYAPMILLHRYGINFRKTPNEYAQTLDRVLLENPYLEKEEAANIFASTVYAYEPESRPAFKIMQMEFEQENLKPTLLIHPRSQSEVKDSVEK
;
A
#
# COMPACT_ATOMS: atom_id res chain seq x y z
N MET A 1 -33.13 -49.49 -28.41
CA MET A 1 -32.35 -48.83 -27.35
C MET A 1 -33.27 -47.97 -26.50
N LYS A 2 -33.28 -48.15 -25.17
CA LYS A 2 -34.23 -47.49 -24.27
C LYS A 2 -33.85 -46.02 -24.10
N LEU A 3 -34.79 -45.11 -24.36
CA LEU A 3 -34.67 -43.64 -24.30
C LEU A 3 -34.01 -43.12 -23.01
N LYS A 4 -34.14 -43.87 -21.90
CA LYS A 4 -33.52 -43.56 -20.60
C LYS A 4 -31.99 -43.45 -20.65
N TYR A 5 -31.31 -44.25 -21.49
CA TYR A 5 -29.85 -44.20 -21.58
C TYR A 5 -29.33 -43.03 -22.42
N LEU A 6 -30.16 -42.47 -23.32
CA LEU A 6 -29.82 -41.28 -24.09
C LEU A 6 -29.74 -40.03 -23.18
N VAL A 7 -30.62 -39.97 -22.17
CA VAL A 7 -30.66 -38.87 -21.20
C VAL A 7 -29.41 -38.88 -20.31
N TYR A 8 -28.96 -40.06 -19.85
CA TYR A 8 -27.73 -40.17 -19.07
C TYR A 8 -26.47 -39.84 -19.88
N LEU A 9 -26.46 -40.14 -21.19
CA LEU A 9 -25.34 -39.84 -22.07
C LEU A 9 -25.26 -38.34 -22.45
N LEU A 10 -26.40 -37.65 -22.53
CA LEU A 10 -26.45 -36.20 -22.74
C LEU A 10 -26.09 -35.41 -21.49
N LEU A 11 -26.46 -35.89 -20.30
CA LEU A 11 -26.10 -35.25 -19.03
C LEU A 11 -24.60 -35.37 -18.70
N SER A 12 -23.94 -36.46 -19.08
CA SER A 12 -22.49 -36.62 -18.86
C SER A 12 -21.65 -35.74 -19.80
N LEU A 13 -22.12 -35.47 -21.02
CA LEU A 13 -21.47 -34.55 -21.95
C LEU A 13 -21.56 -33.08 -21.50
N PHE A 14 -22.62 -32.69 -20.78
CA PHE A 14 -22.80 -31.32 -20.30
C PHE A 14 -21.89 -30.95 -19.13
N PHE A 15 -21.42 -31.93 -18.36
CA PHE A 15 -20.47 -31.71 -17.25
C PHE A 15 -19.02 -31.58 -17.70
N VAL A 16 -18.65 -32.12 -18.86
CA VAL A 16 -17.27 -32.05 -19.39
C VAL A 16 -17.03 -30.75 -20.18
N ALA A 17 -18.10 -30.11 -20.65
CA ALA A 17 -18.04 -28.88 -21.45
C ALA A 17 -18.21 -27.57 -20.64
N GLN A 18 -18.02 -27.61 -19.32
CA GLN A 18 -17.81 -26.36 -18.58
C GLN A 18 -16.34 -25.98 -18.77
N PRO A 19 -16.00 -24.93 -19.57
CA PRO A 19 -14.67 -24.36 -19.48
C PRO A 19 -14.51 -23.94 -18.03
N ILE A 20 -13.58 -24.59 -17.34
CA ILE A 20 -13.06 -24.10 -16.07
C ILE A 20 -12.66 -22.67 -16.40
N ARG A 21 -13.44 -21.69 -15.93
CA ARG A 21 -12.99 -20.31 -15.83
C ARG A 21 -11.92 -20.33 -14.74
N THR A 22 -10.77 -20.93 -15.04
CA THR A 22 -9.50 -20.48 -14.50
C THR A 22 -9.37 -19.07 -15.05
N GLY A 23 -9.95 -18.13 -14.31
CA GLY A 23 -9.59 -16.74 -14.43
C GLY A 23 -8.08 -16.72 -14.30
N PHE A 24 -7.43 -16.57 -15.46
CA PHE A 24 -6.01 -16.35 -15.57
C PHE A 24 -5.68 -15.27 -14.55
N CYS A 25 -4.89 -15.64 -13.54
CA CYS A 25 -4.24 -14.68 -12.69
C CYS A 25 -3.36 -13.87 -13.64
N SER A 26 -3.88 -12.72 -14.09
CA SER A 26 -3.14 -11.80 -14.92
C SER A 26 -2.07 -11.21 -14.02
N TYR A 27 -0.91 -11.86 -14.02
CA TYR A 27 0.31 -11.30 -13.53
C TYR A 27 0.77 -10.30 -14.59
N THR A 28 0.35 -9.05 -14.41
CA THR A 28 0.84 -7.91 -15.21
C THR A 28 1.15 -6.79 -14.24
N GLU A 29 2.45 -6.70 -13.90
CA GLU A 29 3.24 -5.48 -13.69
C GLU A 29 2.48 -4.30 -13.07
N THR A 30 2.70 -3.92 -11.81
CA THR A 30 3.83 -3.07 -11.38
C THR A 30 3.67 -2.81 -9.88
N GLU A 31 4.73 -2.41 -9.20
CA GLU A 31 4.68 -1.74 -7.90
C GLU A 31 3.83 -0.45 -7.99
N THR A 32 2.51 -0.55 -7.98
CA THR A 32 1.64 0.63 -7.99
C THR A 32 1.55 1.17 -6.57
N PHE A 33 2.41 2.13 -6.26
CA PHE A 33 2.20 3.07 -5.16
C PHE A 33 0.77 3.61 -5.24
N THR A 34 0.05 3.62 -4.11
CA THR A 34 -1.33 4.10 -4.05
C THR A 34 -1.38 5.58 -4.43
N THR A 35 -2.08 5.93 -5.51
CA THR A 35 -2.15 7.32 -6.01
C THR A 35 -3.29 8.12 -5.36
N GLY A 36 -3.30 9.45 -5.54
CA GLY A 36 -4.42 10.32 -5.18
C GLY A 36 -5.75 9.89 -5.83
N LYS A 37 -5.71 9.38 -7.06
CA LYS A 37 -6.89 8.83 -7.73
C LYS A 37 -7.39 7.55 -7.06
N ASP A 38 -6.48 6.64 -6.71
CA ASP A 38 -6.84 5.40 -6.00
C ASP A 38 -7.41 5.71 -4.62
N TRP A 39 -6.86 6.73 -3.94
CA TRP A 39 -7.36 7.24 -2.67
C TRP A 39 -8.84 7.65 -2.75
N ILE A 40 -9.22 8.41 -3.77
CA ILE A 40 -10.62 8.86 -3.92
C ILE A 40 -11.53 7.71 -4.35
N GLN A 41 -11.10 6.89 -5.30
CA GLN A 41 -12.00 6.02 -6.07
C GLN A 41 -12.03 4.56 -5.62
N LYS A 42 -10.96 4.07 -4.97
CA LYS A 42 -10.77 2.63 -4.73
C LYS A 42 -10.54 2.29 -3.26
N MET A 43 -9.87 3.17 -2.52
CA MET A 43 -9.45 2.86 -1.15
C MET A 43 -10.61 2.95 -0.16
N SER A 44 -10.78 1.87 0.59
CA SER A 44 -11.60 1.82 1.80
C SER A 44 -11.01 2.69 2.92
N LYS A 45 -11.81 2.94 3.97
CA LYS A 45 -11.35 3.69 5.16
C LYS A 45 -10.13 3.04 5.83
N GLY A 46 -10.09 1.70 5.86
CA GLY A 46 -8.96 0.96 6.45
C GLY A 46 -7.68 1.11 5.63
N GLU A 47 -7.78 1.05 4.30
CA GLU A 47 -6.62 1.27 3.43
C GLU A 47 -6.09 2.69 3.55
N LYS A 48 -6.98 3.69 3.60
CA LYS A 48 -6.59 5.09 3.84
C LYS A 48 -5.85 5.27 5.16
N PHE A 49 -6.34 4.62 6.22
CA PHE A 49 -5.67 4.61 7.51
C PHE A 49 -4.26 4.03 7.40
N ILE A 50 -4.09 2.86 6.76
CA ILE A 50 -2.79 2.20 6.62
C ILE A 50 -1.82 3.06 5.80
N SER A 51 -2.28 3.64 4.70
CA SER A 51 -1.48 4.52 3.83
C SER A 51 -1.04 5.82 4.49
N VAL A 52 -1.66 6.22 5.60
CA VAL A 52 -1.20 7.33 6.44
C VAL A 52 -0.34 6.82 7.60
N TYR A 53 -0.78 5.76 8.28
CA TYR A 53 -0.13 5.25 9.48
C TYR A 53 1.29 4.74 9.22
N ALA A 54 1.51 4.02 8.13
CA ALA A 54 2.85 3.51 7.81
C ALA A 54 3.86 4.65 7.56
N PRO A 55 3.58 5.66 6.72
CA PRO A 55 4.41 6.85 6.62
C PRO A 55 4.55 7.64 7.92
N MET A 56 3.51 7.71 8.76
CA MET A 56 3.61 8.37 10.07
C MET A 56 4.67 7.72 10.95
N ILE A 57 4.78 6.38 10.98
CA ILE A 57 5.83 5.70 11.76
C ILE A 57 7.23 6.12 11.27
N LEU A 58 7.43 6.18 9.96
CA LEU A 58 8.70 6.61 9.38
C LEU A 58 9.01 8.06 9.75
N LEU A 59 8.09 8.97 9.52
CA LEU A 59 8.23 10.40 9.82
C LEU A 59 8.43 10.66 11.32
N HIS A 60 7.80 9.89 12.19
CA HIS A 60 8.00 9.97 13.64
C HIS A 60 9.44 9.61 14.04
N ARG A 61 10.08 8.65 13.34
CA ARG A 61 11.51 8.32 13.55
C ARG A 61 12.42 9.53 13.29
N TYR A 62 12.02 10.42 12.39
CA TYR A 62 12.71 11.69 12.11
C TYR A 62 12.36 12.82 13.09
N GLY A 63 11.56 12.55 14.13
CA GLY A 63 11.20 13.50 15.17
C GLY A 63 9.96 14.35 14.85
N ILE A 64 9.13 13.94 13.89
CA ILE A 64 7.86 14.62 13.62
C ILE A 64 6.83 14.25 14.70
N ASN A 65 6.41 15.26 15.45
CA ASN A 65 5.37 15.15 16.48
C ASN A 65 4.01 15.53 15.90
N PHE A 66 3.25 14.53 15.48
CA PHE A 66 1.95 14.73 14.86
C PHE A 66 0.92 15.29 15.84
N ARG A 67 0.18 16.32 15.42
CA ARG A 67 -0.94 16.90 16.18
C ARG A 67 -2.25 16.14 16.00
N LYS A 68 -2.34 15.36 14.93
CA LYS A 68 -3.54 14.63 14.52
C LYS A 68 -3.27 13.13 14.50
N THR A 69 -4.32 12.36 14.76
CA THR A 69 -4.35 10.92 14.57
C THR A 69 -4.30 10.56 13.08
N PRO A 70 -3.93 9.31 12.72
CA PRO A 70 -3.94 8.88 11.33
C PRO A 70 -5.32 9.01 10.66
N ASN A 71 -6.41 8.79 11.41
CA ASN A 71 -7.78 8.94 10.89
C ASN A 71 -8.11 10.40 10.54
N GLU A 72 -7.70 11.35 11.38
CA GLU A 72 -7.89 12.78 11.10
C GLU A 72 -7.04 13.25 9.92
N TYR A 73 -5.85 12.67 9.75
CA TYR A 73 -5.04 12.90 8.56
C TYR A 73 -5.67 12.30 7.30
N ALA A 74 -6.24 11.10 7.36
CA ALA A 74 -6.96 10.52 6.22
C ALA A 74 -8.13 11.42 5.78
N GLN A 75 -8.89 11.98 6.72
CA GLN A 75 -9.95 12.95 6.41
C GLN A 75 -9.39 14.27 5.87
N THR A 76 -8.22 14.71 6.36
CA THR A 76 -7.54 15.89 5.82
C THR A 76 -7.14 15.65 4.36
N LEU A 77 -6.62 14.46 4.04
CA LEU A 77 -6.25 14.07 2.69
C LEU A 77 -7.45 14.00 1.75
N ASP A 78 -8.60 13.51 2.21
CA ASP A 78 -9.84 13.55 1.43
C ASP A 78 -10.17 14.98 0.99
N ARG A 79 -10.03 15.96 1.90
CA ARG A 79 -10.25 17.39 1.58
C ARG A 79 -9.18 17.94 0.65
N VAL A 80 -7.90 17.67 0.92
CA VAL A 80 -6.77 18.12 0.08
C VAL A 80 -6.96 17.64 -1.35
N LEU A 81 -7.36 16.38 -1.56
CA LEU A 81 -7.58 15.81 -2.88
C LEU A 81 -8.83 16.36 -3.59
N LEU A 82 -9.88 16.67 -2.84
CA LEU A 82 -11.07 17.34 -3.39
C LEU A 82 -10.75 18.77 -3.86
N GLU A 83 -9.94 19.50 -3.10
CA GLU A 83 -9.57 20.89 -3.39
C GLU A 83 -8.47 21.00 -4.46
N ASN A 84 -7.68 19.93 -4.66
CA ASN A 84 -6.53 19.93 -5.56
C ASN A 84 -6.57 18.72 -6.53
N PRO A 85 -7.47 18.68 -7.53
CA PRO A 85 -7.61 17.54 -8.45
C PRO A 85 -6.35 17.22 -9.27
N TYR A 86 -5.43 18.17 -9.42
CA TYR A 86 -4.16 17.93 -10.12
C TYR A 86 -3.25 16.94 -9.38
N LEU A 87 -3.50 16.66 -8.09
CA LEU A 87 -2.77 15.67 -7.29
C LEU A 87 -3.21 14.22 -7.55
N GLU A 88 -4.19 13.97 -8.42
CA GLU A 88 -4.70 12.63 -8.70
C GLU A 88 -3.61 11.61 -9.11
N LYS A 89 -2.54 12.09 -9.75
CA LYS A 89 -1.43 11.24 -10.21
C LYS A 89 -0.31 11.09 -9.18
N GLU A 90 -0.34 11.89 -8.13
CA GLU A 90 0.69 11.87 -7.08
C GLU A 90 0.48 10.70 -6.14
N GLU A 91 1.57 10.20 -5.55
CA GLU A 91 1.50 9.14 -4.54
C GLU A 91 0.84 9.67 -3.25
N ALA A 92 -0.05 8.87 -2.66
CA ALA A 92 -0.72 9.20 -1.42
C ALA A 92 0.27 9.49 -0.28
N ALA A 93 1.41 8.80 -0.24
CA ALA A 93 2.47 9.05 0.72
C ALA A 93 3.13 10.45 0.52
N ASN A 94 3.35 10.86 -0.72
CA ASN A 94 3.93 12.18 -1.04
C ASN A 94 2.93 13.30 -0.76
N ILE A 95 1.65 13.08 -1.08
CA ILE A 95 0.56 13.99 -0.71
C ILE A 95 0.49 14.12 0.81
N PHE A 96 0.59 13.01 1.54
CA PHE A 96 0.61 13.01 2.99
C PHE A 96 1.81 13.77 3.56
N ALA A 97 3.02 13.48 3.12
CA ALA A 97 4.23 14.19 3.55
C ALA A 97 4.14 15.71 3.29
N SER A 98 3.65 16.09 2.11
CA SER A 98 3.42 17.50 1.74
C SER A 98 2.36 18.15 2.62
N THR A 99 1.30 17.41 2.96
CA THR A 99 0.26 17.86 3.89
C THR A 99 0.85 18.13 5.27
N VAL A 100 1.65 17.22 5.81
CA VAL A 100 2.32 17.41 7.11
C VAL A 100 3.26 18.63 7.05
N TYR A 101 4.08 18.75 6.00
CA TYR A 101 4.98 19.88 5.81
C TYR A 101 4.24 21.24 5.77
N ALA A 102 3.07 21.27 5.14
CA ALA A 102 2.25 22.48 5.00
C ALA A 102 1.56 22.87 6.30
N TYR A 103 0.95 21.92 7.01
CA TYR A 103 0.11 22.20 8.18
C TYR A 103 0.85 22.13 9.54
N GLU A 104 2.01 21.48 9.61
CA GLU A 104 2.83 21.37 10.83
C GLU A 104 4.22 22.00 10.59
N PRO A 105 4.37 23.34 10.69
CA PRO A 105 5.63 24.01 10.38
C PRO A 105 6.82 23.57 11.25
N GLU A 106 6.57 23.07 12.46
CA GLU A 106 7.55 22.45 13.34
C GLU A 106 8.17 21.16 12.79
N SER A 107 7.52 20.51 11.82
CA SER A 107 8.03 19.29 11.17
C SER A 107 9.11 19.57 10.12
N ARG A 108 9.23 20.82 9.64
CA ARG A 108 10.12 21.19 8.52
C ARG A 108 11.61 20.87 8.78
N PRO A 109 12.17 21.05 9.99
CA PRO A 109 13.53 20.62 10.27
C PRO A 109 13.74 19.12 10.08
N ALA A 110 12.75 18.28 10.45
CA ALA A 110 12.82 16.84 10.25
C ALA A 110 12.82 16.46 8.76
N PHE A 111 11.99 17.12 7.95
CA PHE A 111 12.02 16.95 6.48
C PHE A 111 13.37 17.35 5.87
N LYS A 112 14.03 18.39 6.40
CA LYS A 112 15.38 18.77 5.96
C LYS A 112 16.42 17.70 6.29
N ILE A 113 16.34 17.10 7.49
CA ILE A 113 17.23 16.00 7.88
C ILE A 113 17.00 14.79 6.96
N MET A 114 15.74 14.41 6.75
CA MET A 114 15.38 13.33 5.84
C MET A 114 15.91 13.56 4.42
N GLN A 115 15.76 14.77 3.88
CA GLN A 115 16.33 15.13 2.58
C GLN A 115 17.86 14.97 2.55
N MET A 116 18.55 15.48 3.57
CA MET A 116 20.01 15.36 3.68
C MET A 116 20.44 13.89 3.74
N GLU A 117 19.71 13.05 4.46
CA GLU A 117 19.98 11.60 4.51
C GLU A 117 19.79 10.95 3.15
N PHE A 118 18.67 11.21 2.45
CA PHE A 118 18.46 10.67 1.09
C PHE A 118 19.54 11.12 0.11
N GLU A 119 19.98 12.39 0.16
CA GLU A 119 21.06 12.91 -0.66
C GLU A 119 22.41 12.24 -0.35
N GLN A 120 22.65 11.89 0.93
CA GLN A 120 23.86 11.18 1.38
C GLN A 120 23.80 9.66 1.10
N GLU A 121 22.64 9.03 1.19
CA GLU A 121 22.43 7.61 0.90
C GLU A 121 22.49 7.29 -0.60
N ASN A 122 22.15 8.26 -1.46
CA ASN A 122 22.46 8.20 -2.89
C ASN A 122 23.98 8.11 -3.18
N LEU A 123 24.83 8.26 -2.16
CA LEU A 123 26.27 8.00 -2.24
C LEU A 123 26.70 6.65 -1.62
N LYS A 124 25.83 5.93 -0.89
CA LYS A 124 26.10 4.58 -0.33
C LYS A 124 24.84 3.70 -0.22
N PRO A 125 24.60 2.78 -1.17
CA PRO A 125 23.48 1.83 -1.16
C PRO A 125 23.41 0.85 0.03
N THR A 126 24.40 0.86 0.93
CA THR A 126 24.63 -0.19 1.94
C THR A 126 23.94 0.07 3.28
N LEU A 127 23.30 1.23 3.50
CA LEU A 127 22.79 1.63 4.81
C LEU A 127 21.31 1.29 5.06
N LEU A 128 20.52 1.03 4.01
CA LEU A 128 19.08 0.75 4.12
C LEU A 128 18.72 -0.72 4.36
N ILE A 129 19.72 -1.62 4.38
CA ILE A 129 19.51 -3.04 4.71
C ILE A 129 20.27 -3.31 6.00
N HIS A 130 19.58 -3.28 7.14
CA HIS A 130 20.02 -4.12 8.25
C HIS A 130 19.66 -5.55 7.87
N PRO A 131 20.64 -6.44 7.55
CA PRO A 131 20.31 -7.84 7.43
C PRO A 131 19.68 -8.25 8.76
N ARG A 132 18.49 -8.84 8.69
CA ARG A 132 17.79 -9.40 9.85
C ARG A 132 18.80 -10.33 10.54
N SER A 133 19.29 -9.96 11.72
CA SER A 133 20.26 -10.77 12.45
C SER A 133 19.68 -12.19 12.57
N GLN A 134 20.36 -13.19 12.02
CA GLN A 134 19.94 -14.58 12.09
C GLN A 134 20.05 -15.17 13.51
N SER A 135 20.30 -14.35 14.54
CA SER A 135 20.55 -14.80 15.91
C SER A 135 19.29 -15.15 16.72
N GLU A 136 18.07 -14.86 16.27
CA GLU A 136 16.85 -15.09 17.08
C GLU A 136 16.03 -16.34 16.71
N VAL A 137 16.43 -17.13 15.70
CA VAL A 137 15.63 -18.30 15.27
C VAL A 137 16.05 -19.62 15.92
N LYS A 138 17.15 -19.66 16.71
CA LYS A 138 17.63 -20.93 17.29
C LYS A 138 17.08 -21.30 18.67
N ASP A 139 16.45 -20.39 19.41
CA ASP A 139 16.04 -20.66 20.79
C ASP A 139 14.59 -21.15 20.96
N SER A 140 13.87 -21.41 19.86
CA SER A 140 12.47 -21.89 19.91
C SER A 140 12.25 -23.29 19.36
N VAL A 141 13.33 -24.04 19.05
CA VAL A 141 13.25 -25.46 18.67
C VAL A 141 14.07 -26.31 19.64
N GLU A 142 13.82 -26.17 20.93
CA GLU A 142 14.09 -27.23 21.92
C GLU A 142 13.40 -26.87 23.24
N LYS A 143 12.14 -27.30 23.38
CA LYS A 143 11.52 -27.64 24.65
C LYS A 143 10.32 -28.54 24.46
#